data_AF-A0A9X9S7B9-F1
#
_entry.id   AF-A0A9X9S7B9-F1
#
_cell.length_a   1.000
_cell.length_b   1.000
_cell.length_c   1.000
_cell.angle_alpha   90.00
_cell.angle_beta   90.00
_cell.angle_gamma   90.00
#
_symmetry.space_group_name_H-M   'P 1'
#
loop_
_entity.id
_entity.type
_entity.pdbx_description
1 polymer ?
#
loop_
_entity_poly.entity_id
_entity_poly.type
_entity_poly.pdbx_seq_one_letter_code
_entity_poly.pdbx_strand_id
1 'polypeptide(L)'
;MHRSPDPRSEPNARPGAEPASVTIDITPHTRERLDALKESPDESYDAVISRLCDRAANDTSLRGETLQEIEQSLAELRRGISRTHEEIVQELAFKKEK
;
A
#
# COMPACT_ATOMS: atom_id res chain seq x y z
N MET A 1 -32.67 58.30 9.78
CA MET A 1 -32.80 56.86 10.13
C MET A 1 -32.36 56.05 8.91
N HIS A 2 -31.67 54.94 9.17
CA HIS A 2 -30.70 54.28 8.30
C HIS A 2 -31.28 53.75 6.98
N ARG A 3 -30.55 54.00 5.88
CA ARG A 3 -30.69 53.32 4.60
C ARG A 3 -29.52 52.34 4.53
N SER A 4 -29.75 51.04 4.72
CA SER A 4 -28.72 50.01 4.52
C SER A 4 -28.80 49.51 3.08
N PRO A 5 -27.72 49.56 2.29
CA PRO A 5 -27.64 48.89 1.01
C PRO A 5 -27.32 47.40 1.20
N ASP A 6 -27.81 46.64 0.23
CA ASP A 6 -27.78 45.18 0.08
C ASP A 6 -26.34 44.63 -0.03
N PRO A 7 -25.91 43.66 0.81
CA PRO A 7 -24.59 43.05 0.71
C PRO A 7 -24.60 41.90 -0.31
N ARG A 8 -24.96 42.19 -1.57
CA ARG A 8 -24.50 41.37 -2.70
C ARG A 8 -23.03 41.66 -2.94
N SER A 9 -22.19 41.04 -2.13
CA SER A 9 -20.77 40.84 -2.41
C SER A 9 -20.41 39.45 -1.89
N GLU A 10 -20.76 38.43 -2.67
CA GLU A 10 -20.01 37.17 -2.62
C GLU A 10 -18.59 37.45 -3.12
N PRO A 11 -17.59 36.96 -2.39
CA PRO A 11 -16.67 36.00 -3.01
C PRO A 11 -16.67 34.73 -2.13
N ASN A 12 -17.26 33.65 -2.62
CA ASN A 12 -16.54 32.63 -3.38
C ASN A 12 -15.47 31.91 -2.55
N ALA A 13 -15.89 30.85 -1.85
CA ALA A 13 -15.34 29.50 -1.92
C ALA A 13 -15.89 28.71 -0.74
N ARG A 14 -16.57 27.59 -0.98
CA ARG A 14 -16.74 26.58 0.07
C ARG A 14 -15.33 26.16 0.48
N PRO A 15 -14.92 26.24 1.75
CA PRO A 15 -13.64 25.67 2.13
C PRO A 15 -13.77 24.17 1.93
N GLY A 16 -13.09 23.66 0.89
CA GLY A 16 -12.79 22.24 0.80
C GLY A 16 -12.15 21.83 2.11
N ALA A 17 -12.47 20.63 2.58
CA ALA A 17 -11.83 20.08 3.76
C ALA A 17 -10.30 20.12 3.56
N GLU A 18 -9.64 21.08 4.20
CA GLU A 18 -8.21 21.04 4.46
C GLU A 18 -7.92 19.63 5.03
N PRO A 19 -6.85 18.94 4.60
CA PRO A 19 -6.53 17.65 5.19
C PRO A 19 -6.32 17.86 6.68
N ALA A 20 -7.17 17.24 7.51
CA ALA A 20 -7.09 17.38 8.95
C ALA A 20 -5.73 16.82 9.43
N SER A 21 -4.84 17.68 9.90
CA SER A 21 -3.55 17.28 10.47
C SER A 21 -3.71 16.91 11.94
N VAL A 22 -3.07 15.82 12.36
CA VAL A 22 -3.04 15.39 13.78
C VAL A 22 -1.61 15.48 14.29
N THR A 23 -1.43 16.02 15.50
CA THR A 23 -0.13 16.03 16.18
C THR A 23 0.06 14.71 16.93
N ILE A 24 1.19 14.05 16.70
CA ILE A 24 1.61 12.86 17.44
C ILE A 24 2.99 13.09 18.07
N ASP A 25 3.17 12.59 19.29
CA ASP A 25 4.48 12.61 19.95
C ASP A 25 5.26 11.34 19.58
N ILE A 26 6.51 11.52 19.17
CA ILE A 26 7.45 10.44 18.86
C ILE A 26 8.79 10.69 19.54
N THR A 27 9.53 9.62 19.81
CA THR A 27 10.89 9.73 20.36
C THR A 27 11.87 10.23 19.29
N PRO A 28 13.00 10.85 19.67
CA PRO A 28 14.05 11.24 18.73
C PRO A 28 14.57 10.06 17.89
N HIS A 29 14.74 8.90 18.52
CA HIS A 29 15.14 7.67 17.83
C HIS A 29 14.11 7.22 16.77
N THR A 30 12.81 7.34 17.05
CA THR A 30 11.78 7.05 16.04
C THR A 30 11.84 8.04 14.88
N ARG A 31 12.10 9.32 15.13
CA ARG A 31 12.29 10.33 14.07
C ARG A 31 13.49 9.97 13.17
N GLU A 32 14.63 9.61 13.75
CA GLU A 32 15.82 9.19 12.99
C GLU A 32 15.54 7.96 12.12
N ARG A 33 14.77 6.99 12.62
CA ARG A 33 14.33 5.83 11.83
C ARG A 33 13.42 6.24 10.67
N LEU A 34 12.51 7.18 10.89
CA LEU A 34 11.66 7.68 9.80
C LEU A 34 12.49 8.43 8.75
N ASP A 35 13.51 9.19 9.15
CA ASP A 35 14.43 9.83 8.21
C ASP A 35 15.21 8.82 7.37
N ALA A 36 15.69 7.73 7.99
CA ALA A 36 16.38 6.66 7.27
C ALA A 36 15.47 5.86 6.32
N LEU A 37 14.15 5.91 6.51
CA LEU A 37 13.15 5.22 5.68
C LEU A 37 12.63 6.06 4.51
N LYS A 38 13.03 7.33 4.41
CA LYS A 38 12.67 8.19 3.28
C LYS A 38 13.30 7.67 1.99
N GLU A 39 12.50 7.59 0.93
CA GLU A 39 12.94 7.26 -0.43
C GLU A 39 13.48 8.48 -1.17
N SER A 40 13.10 9.70 -0.74
CA SER A 40 13.63 10.96 -1.26
C SER A 40 13.83 12.00 -0.15
N PRO A 41 14.77 12.95 -0.31
CA PRO A 41 15.03 13.98 0.71
C PRO A 41 13.80 14.81 1.09
N ASP A 42 12.89 15.01 0.15
CA ASP A 42 11.70 15.87 0.31
C ASP A 42 10.43 15.09 0.71
N GLU A 43 10.52 13.78 0.93
CA GLU A 43 9.38 12.96 1.36
C GLU A 43 8.90 13.38 2.77
N SER A 44 7.59 13.62 2.91
CA SER A 44 6.98 13.96 4.20
C SER A 44 6.91 12.74 5.13
N TYR A 45 6.93 12.95 6.45
CA TYR A 45 6.72 11.84 7.39
C TYR A 45 5.34 11.20 7.24
N ASP A 46 4.33 11.96 6.84
CA ASP A 46 3.00 11.43 6.54
C ASP A 46 3.06 10.42 5.39
N ALA A 47 3.73 10.76 4.28
CA ALA A 47 3.92 9.85 3.16
C ALA A 47 4.69 8.58 3.55
N VAL A 48 5.76 8.72 4.35
CA VAL A 48 6.51 7.56 4.88
C VAL A 48 5.61 6.68 5.73
N ILE A 49 4.87 7.26 6.67
CA ILE A 49 3.99 6.52 7.59
C ILE A 49 2.87 5.83 6.80
N SER A 50 2.21 6.51 5.88
CA SER A 50 1.17 5.93 5.01
C SER A 50 1.71 4.74 4.22
N ARG A 51 2.85 4.88 3.56
CA ARG A 51 3.48 3.78 2.82
C ARG A 51 3.83 2.59 3.70
N LEU A 52 4.33 2.83 4.92
CA LEU A 52 4.61 1.76 5.88
C LEU A 52 3.34 1.07 6.37
N CYS A 53 2.27 1.83 6.63
CA CYS A 53 0.96 1.31 6.99
C CYS A 53 0.36 0.48 5.85
N ASP A 54 0.43 0.97 4.61
CA ASP A 54 -0.02 0.25 3.43
C ASP A 54 0.77 -1.04 3.25
N ARG A 55 2.09 -1.01 3.46
CA ARG A 55 2.92 -2.21 3.40
C ARG A 55 2.59 -3.21 4.50
N ALA A 56 2.30 -2.76 5.72
CA ALA A 56 1.91 -3.62 6.82
C ALA A 56 0.49 -4.19 6.67
N ALA A 57 -0.45 -3.39 6.15
CA ALA A 57 -1.83 -3.80 5.89
C ALA A 57 -1.92 -4.74 4.66
N ASN A 58 -1.10 -4.48 3.65
CA ASN A 58 -0.93 -5.34 2.48
C ASN A 58 0.22 -6.33 2.63
N ASP A 59 0.63 -6.63 3.87
CA ASP A 59 1.60 -7.70 4.13
C ASP A 59 0.92 -9.04 3.83
N THR A 60 0.90 -9.38 2.55
CA THR A 60 0.64 -10.72 2.04
C THR A 60 1.93 -11.52 2.12
N SER A 61 2.66 -11.47 3.25
CA SER A 61 3.70 -12.46 3.54
C SER A 61 3.12 -13.80 3.13
N LEU A 62 3.78 -14.43 2.15
CA LEU A 62 3.33 -15.68 1.55
C LEU A 62 3.03 -16.60 2.73
N ARG A 63 1.72 -16.82 2.98
CA ARG A 63 1.29 -17.65 4.10
C ARG A 63 2.02 -18.97 3.93
N GLY A 64 2.53 -19.57 5.00
CA GLY A 64 3.58 -20.60 4.93
C GLY A 64 3.40 -21.68 3.85
N GLU A 65 2.15 -22.07 3.56
CA GLU A 65 1.78 -22.96 2.45
C GLU A 65 2.21 -22.45 1.06
N THR A 66 1.92 -21.20 0.70
CA THR A 66 2.32 -20.62 -0.60
C THR A 66 3.83 -20.50 -0.74
N LEU A 67 4.54 -20.17 0.35
CA LEU A 67 6.00 -20.13 0.33
C LEU A 67 6.58 -21.53 0.10
N GLN A 68 6.02 -22.54 0.77
CA GLN A 68 6.45 -23.93 0.62
C GLN A 68 6.20 -24.46 -0.80
N GLU A 69 5.07 -24.13 -1.43
CA GLU A 69 4.79 -24.49 -2.83
C GLU A 69 5.79 -23.85 -3.81
N ILE A 70 6.18 -22.59 -3.56
CA ILE A 70 7.21 -21.90 -4.35
C ILE A 70 8.57 -22.57 -4.17
N GLU A 71 8.97 -22.89 -2.94
CA GLU A 71 10.23 -23.57 -2.66
C GLU A 71 10.30 -24.96 -3.29
N GLN A 72 9.20 -25.72 -3.22
CA GLN A 72 9.07 -27.03 -3.86
C GLN A 72 9.22 -26.91 -5.38
N SER A 73 8.50 -25.98 -6.00
CA SER A 73 8.58 -25.72 -7.44
C SER A 73 9.99 -25.32 -7.87
N LEU A 74 10.68 -24.49 -7.07
CA LEU A 74 12.07 -24.12 -7.31
C LEU A 74 13.02 -25.32 -7.18
N ALA A 75 12.78 -26.22 -6.23
CA ALA A 75 13.57 -27.44 -6.06
C ALA A 75 13.39 -28.41 -7.24
N GLU A 76 12.19 -28.53 -7.79
CA GLU A 76 11.90 -29.32 -8.99
C GLU A 76 12.62 -28.76 -10.22
N LEU A 77 12.52 -27.45 -10.46
CA LEU A 77 13.21 -26.78 -11.56
C LEU A 77 14.73 -26.97 -11.48
N ARG A 78 15.33 -26.87 -10.28
CA ARG A 78 16.77 -27.11 -10.07
C ARG A 78 17.18 -28.55 -10.37
N ARG A 79 16.27 -29.51 -10.25
CA ARG A 79 16.49 -30.93 -10.58
C ARG A 79 16.23 -31.23 -12.06
N GLY A 80 15.92 -30.21 -12.87
CA GLY A 80 15.57 -30.37 -14.28
C GLY A 80 14.15 -30.88 -14.50
N ILE A 81 13.33 -30.93 -13.45
CA ILE A 81 11.92 -31.29 -13.55
C ILE A 81 11.17 -30.02 -13.93
N SER A 82 10.58 -30.01 -15.12
CA SER A 82 9.75 -28.92 -15.61
C SER A 82 8.50 -29.49 -16.26
N ARG A 83 7.42 -28.72 -16.23
CA ARG A 83 6.18 -29.04 -16.94
C ARG A 83 5.94 -27.98 -18.00
N THR A 84 5.46 -28.42 -19.15
CA THR A 84 5.02 -27.55 -20.23
C THR A 84 3.67 -26.92 -19.90
N HIS A 85 3.35 -25.82 -20.57
CA HIS A 85 2.06 -25.15 -20.41
C HIS A 85 0.88 -26.07 -20.74
N GLU A 86 1.00 -26.91 -21.78
CA GLU A 86 -0.04 -27.87 -22.19
C GLU A 86 -0.31 -28.94 -21.13
N GLU A 87 0.74 -29.49 -20.51
CA GLU A 87 0.62 -30.47 -19.42
C GLU A 87 -0.12 -29.87 -18.20
N ILE A 88 0.22 -28.63 -17.83
CA ILE A 88 -0.43 -27.93 -16.72
C ILE A 88 -1.91 -27.65 -17.02
N VAL A 89 -2.23 -27.20 -18.24
CA VAL A 89 -3.61 -26.91 -18.65
C VAL A 89 -4.47 -28.18 -18.64
N GLN A 90 -3.94 -29.31 -19.12
CA GLN A 90 -4.66 -30.59 -19.07
C GLN A 90 -4.92 -31.04 -17.63
N GLU A 91 -3.91 -30.99 -16.74
CA GLU A 91 -4.07 -31.35 -15.33
C GLU A 91 -5.13 -30.48 -14.61
N LEU A 92 -5.11 -29.17 -14.85
CA LEU A 92 -6.06 -28.24 -14.25
C LEU A 92 -7.48 -28.38 -14.82
N ALA A 93 -7.62 -28.73 -16.10
CA ALA A 93 -8.91 -29.04 -16.70
C ALA A 93 -9.53 -30.30 -16.05
N PHE A 94 -8.75 -31.35 -15.85
CA PHE A 94 -9.18 -32.58 -15.16
C PHE A 94 -9.56 -32.35 -13.70
N LYS A 95 -8.93 -31.39 -13.01
CA LYS A 95 -9.25 -31.05 -11.62
C LYS A 95 -10.57 -30.27 -11.46
N LYS A 96 -11.07 -29.61 -12.50
CA LYS A 96 -12.34 -28.85 -12.48
C LYS A 96 -13.59 -29.69 -12.71
N GLU A 97 -13.46 -30.90 -13.23
CA GLU A 97 -14.57 -31.83 -13.48
C GLU A 97 -14.84 -32.81 -12.32
N LYS A 98 -14.29 -32.55 -11.12
CA LYS A 98 -14.48 -33.37 -9.92
C LYS A 98 -15.03 -32.58 -8.74
#